data_AF-A0A353W2Q8-F1
#
_entry.id   AF-A0A353W2Q8-F1
#
_cell.length_a   1.000
_cell.length_b   1.000
_cell.length_c   1.000
_cell.angle_alpha   90.00
_cell.angle_beta   90.00
_cell.angle_gamma   90.00
#
_symmetry.space_group_name_H-M   'P 1'
#
loop_
_entity.id
_entity.type
_entity.pdbx_description
1 polymer ?
#
loop_
_entity_poly.entity_id
_entity_poly.type
_entity_poly.pdbx_seq_one_letter_code
_entity_poly.pdbx_strand_id
1 'polypeptide(L)'
;MNYKDIEEFLSNLKSVMSCRIIDDNKGSIQEIHILADSSRNVKQICRDVQSVLISRYQIDVDYKKISIAQINDTFAFNGDYRLKINSLHLENRSSTVSVKVVLQFDESLFEATETGLKTDRNLMRLSSRATLKAVEKALGFAFYIF
;
A
#
# COMPACT_ATOMS: atom_id res chain seq x y z
N MET A 1 24.25 20.97 0.69
CA MET A 1 23.24 20.55 1.69
C MET A 1 22.79 19.14 1.28
N ASN A 2 22.71 18.18 2.20
CA ASN A 2 22.25 16.84 1.82
C ASN A 2 20.72 16.83 1.81
N TYR A 3 20.11 16.83 0.62
CA TYR A 3 18.66 16.83 0.48
C TYR A 3 18.01 15.47 0.78
N LYS A 4 18.81 14.42 0.93
CA LYS A 4 18.31 13.05 1.13
C LYS A 4 17.41 12.91 2.37
N ASP A 5 17.76 13.57 3.47
CA ASP A 5 16.95 13.55 4.70
C ASP A 5 15.62 14.29 4.53
N ILE A 6 15.58 15.30 3.65
CA ILE A 6 14.35 16.03 3.31
C ILE A 6 13.47 15.17 2.40
N GLU A 7 14.05 14.55 1.38
CA GLU A 7 13.35 13.63 0.47
C GLU A 7 12.71 12.45 1.22
N GLU A 8 13.46 11.83 2.14
CA GLU A 8 12.96 10.73 2.96
C GLU A 8 11.81 11.20 3.88
N PHE A 9 11.94 12.37 4.49
CA PHE A 9 10.88 12.92 5.33
C PHE A 9 9.62 13.25 4.53
N LEU A 10 9.75 13.92 3.37
CA LEU A 10 8.62 14.25 2.51
C LEU A 10 7.92 12.99 1.97
N SER A 11 8.66 11.89 1.78
CA SER A 11 8.10 10.60 1.38
C SER A 11 7.24 9.94 2.46
N ASN A 12 7.31 10.40 3.72
CA ASN A 12 6.40 9.95 4.79
C ASN A 12 5.07 10.71 4.84
N LEU A 13 4.89 11.75 4.02
CA LEU A 13 3.61 12.45 3.94
C LEU A 13 2.54 11.53 3.35
N LYS A 14 1.33 11.62 3.89
CA LYS A 14 0.19 10.85 3.38
C LYS A 14 0.03 11.10 1.88
N SER A 15 -0.12 10.00 1.14
CA SER A 15 -0.21 9.89 -0.33
C SER A 15 1.07 10.15 -1.13
N VAL A 16 2.18 10.52 -0.49
CA VAL A 16 3.48 10.67 -1.19
C VAL A 16 4.18 9.32 -1.22
N MET A 17 4.60 8.89 -2.40
CA MET A 17 5.30 7.61 -2.61
C MET A 17 6.81 7.81 -2.74
N SER A 18 7.23 8.91 -3.36
CA SER A 18 8.64 9.30 -3.41
C SER A 18 8.79 10.80 -3.67
N CYS A 19 9.94 11.33 -3.26
CA CYS A 19 10.34 12.71 -3.47
C CYS A 19 11.78 12.76 -3.99
N ARG A 20 12.05 13.68 -4.92
CA ARG A 20 13.40 14.02 -5.37
C ARG A 20 13.57 15.52 -5.47
N ILE A 21 14.67 16.03 -4.93
CA ILE A 21 15.06 17.44 -4.99
C ILE A 21 16.24 17.56 -5.95
N ILE A 22 16.10 18.49 -6.90
CA ILE A 22 17.17 18.88 -7.83
C ILE A 22 17.61 20.28 -7.42
N ASP A 23 18.90 20.45 -7.15
CA ASP A 23 19.50 21.76 -6.91
C ASP A 23 20.12 22.34 -8.19
N ASP A 24 20.18 23.66 -8.26
CA ASP A 24 21.18 24.28 -9.11
C ASP A 24 22.54 24.00 -8.46
N ASN A 25 23.59 23.74 -9.23
CA ASN A 25 24.93 23.44 -8.69
C ASN A 25 25.54 24.57 -7.82
N LYS A 26 24.75 25.60 -7.46
CA LYS A 26 25.04 26.71 -6.54
C LYS A 26 24.35 26.52 -5.17
N GLY A 27 23.68 25.39 -4.96
CA GLY A 27 23.10 24.98 -3.68
C GLY A 27 21.68 25.47 -3.43
N SER A 28 20.98 25.99 -4.44
CA SER A 28 19.56 26.38 -4.33
C SER A 28 18.66 25.34 -4.96
N ILE A 29 17.50 25.08 -4.36
CA ILE A 29 16.52 24.15 -4.94
C ILE A 29 16.03 24.71 -6.28
N GLN A 30 16.24 23.94 -7.35
CA GLN A 30 15.76 24.22 -8.69
C GLN A 30 14.36 23.62 -8.88
N GLU A 31 14.20 22.34 -8.56
CA GLU A 31 12.94 21.59 -8.74
C GLU A 31 12.74 20.56 -7.62
N ILE A 32 11.48 20.29 -7.29
CA ILE A 32 11.06 19.20 -6.41
C ILE A 32 10.07 18.35 -7.20
N HIS A 33 10.40 17.08 -7.39
CA HIS A 33 9.57 16.11 -8.06
C HIS A 33 8.96 15.16 -7.04
N ILE A 34 7.64 15.06 -7.05
CA ILE A 34 6.88 14.23 -6.13
C ILE A 34 6.06 13.24 -6.94
N LEU A 35 6.20 11.96 -6.60
CA LEU A 35 5.27 10.94 -7.04
C LEU A 35 4.27 10.69 -5.92
N ALA A 36 2.99 10.78 -6.24
CA ALA A 36 1.91 10.56 -5.29
C ALA A 36 0.87 9.59 -5.85
N ASP A 37 0.11 8.96 -4.96
CA ASP A 37 -1.13 8.29 -5.36
C ASP A 37 -2.25 9.31 -5.65
N SER A 38 -3.36 8.82 -6.19
CA SER A 38 -4.52 9.63 -6.58
C SER A 38 -5.54 9.89 -5.45
N SER A 39 -5.26 9.48 -4.21
CA SER A 39 -6.20 9.59 -3.08
C SER A 39 -6.39 11.01 -2.55
N ARG A 40 -5.48 11.93 -2.88
CA ARG A 40 -5.51 13.32 -2.42
C ARG A 40 -5.40 14.28 -3.60
N ASN A 41 -5.90 15.51 -3.42
CA ASN A 41 -5.78 16.55 -4.45
C ASN A 41 -4.34 17.09 -4.51
N VAL A 42 -3.79 17.26 -5.73
CA VAL A 42 -2.46 17.84 -6.00
C VAL A 42 -2.20 19.13 -5.22
N LYS A 43 -3.18 20.05 -5.15
CA LYS A 43 -3.01 21.33 -4.45
C LYS A 43 -2.84 21.16 -2.94
N GLN A 44 -3.46 20.14 -2.35
CA GLN A 44 -3.28 19.83 -0.93
C GLN A 44 -1.88 19.26 -0.68
N ILE A 45 -1.44 18.30 -1.51
CA ILE A 45 -0.09 17.71 -1.42
C ILE A 45 0.97 18.82 -1.56
N CYS A 46 0.83 19.70 -2.55
CA CYS A 46 1.73 20.83 -2.77
C CYS A 46 1.82 21.74 -1.53
N ARG A 47 0.69 22.08 -0.92
CA ARG A 47 0.64 22.91 0.30
C ARG A 47 1.28 22.22 1.50
N ASP A 48 1.06 20.93 1.69
CA ASP A 48 1.67 20.17 2.78
C ASP A 48 3.20 20.16 2.65
N VAL A 49 3.69 19.90 1.44
CA VAL A 49 5.13 19.92 1.13
C VAL A 49 5.72 21.29 1.43
N GLN A 50 5.11 22.38 0.93
CA GLN A 50 5.57 23.73 1.24
C GLN A 50 5.55 24.01 2.75
N SER A 51 4.48 23.62 3.44
CA SER A 51 4.33 23.83 4.87
C SER A 51 5.44 23.11 5.65
N VAL A 52 5.76 21.87 5.28
CA VAL A 52 6.86 21.09 5.90
C VAL A 52 8.22 21.71 5.63
N LEU A 53 8.49 22.11 4.38
CA LEU A 53 9.76 22.74 4.02
C LEU A 53 10.00 24.03 4.82
N ILE A 54 8.97 24.87 4.96
CA ILE A 54 9.05 26.11 5.73
C ILE A 54 9.15 25.81 7.23
N SER A 55 8.27 24.99 7.79
CA SER A 55 8.17 24.82 9.24
C SER A 55 9.30 24.00 9.85
N ARG A 56 9.78 22.97 9.14
CA ARG A 56 10.78 22.03 9.66
C ARG A 56 12.19 22.35 9.19
N TYR A 57 12.33 22.78 7.94
CA TYR A 57 13.64 23.00 7.32
C TYR A 57 13.96 24.47 7.10
N GLN A 58 13.01 25.38 7.36
CA GLN A 58 13.17 26.83 7.14
C GLN A 58 13.51 27.15 5.68
N ILE A 59 13.05 26.32 4.75
CA ILE A 59 13.25 26.48 3.31
C ILE A 59 11.95 27.01 2.72
N ASP A 60 12.01 28.22 2.16
CA ASP A 60 10.92 28.79 1.39
C ASP A 60 11.06 28.42 -0.10
N VAL A 61 10.06 27.73 -0.64
CA VAL A 61 10.04 27.25 -2.03
C VAL A 61 8.73 27.65 -2.68
N ASP A 62 8.83 28.32 -3.83
CA ASP A 62 7.66 28.63 -4.68
C ASP A 62 7.02 27.33 -5.18
N TYR A 63 5.69 27.23 -5.07
CA TYR A 63 4.91 26.09 -5.55
C TYR A 63 5.17 25.76 -7.03
N LYS A 64 5.59 26.74 -7.84
CA LYS A 64 5.98 26.53 -9.24
C LYS A 64 7.17 25.60 -9.44
N LYS A 65 8.00 25.43 -8.41
CA LYS A 65 9.14 24.49 -8.41
C LYS A 65 8.72 23.06 -8.02
N ILE A 66 7.48 22.87 -7.57
CA ILE A 66 6.98 21.59 -7.09
C ILE A 66 6.15 20.95 -8.20
N SER A 67 6.69 19.90 -8.81
CA SER A 67 6.00 19.06 -9.78
C SER A 67 5.46 17.83 -9.08
N ILE A 68 4.17 17.54 -9.25
CA ILE A 68 3.51 16.39 -8.65
C ILE A 68 2.90 15.56 -9.76
N ALA A 69 3.39 14.32 -9.89
CA ALA A 69 2.79 13.30 -10.73
C ALA A 69 1.90 12.41 -9.85
N GLN A 70 0.66 12.21 -10.27
CA GLN A 70 -0.25 11.26 -9.63
C GLN A 70 -0.36 10.01 -10.48
N ILE A 71 -0.19 8.86 -9.84
CA ILE A 71 -0.52 7.57 -10.45
C ILE A 71 -1.84 7.06 -9.85
N ASN A 72 -2.67 6.50 -10.73
CA ASN A 72 -3.82 5.70 -10.32
C ASN A 72 -3.29 4.36 -9.84
N ASP A 73 -2.56 4.37 -8.74
CA ASP A 73 -2.24 3.15 -8.05
C ASP A 73 -3.52 2.73 -7.33
N THR A 74 -4.25 1.78 -7.92
CA THR A 74 -5.37 1.08 -7.27
C THR A 74 -4.94 0.42 -5.95
N PHE A 75 -3.64 0.44 -5.62
CA PHE A 75 -3.03 -0.11 -4.43
C PHE A 75 -2.56 0.94 -3.43
N ALA A 76 -3.05 2.18 -3.50
CA ALA A 76 -2.90 3.10 -2.39
C ALA A 76 -3.59 2.51 -1.15
N PHE A 77 -2.82 1.77 -0.33
CA PHE A 77 -3.15 1.34 1.02
C PHE A 77 -3.28 2.58 1.92
N ASN A 78 -4.21 3.47 1.57
CA ASN A 78 -4.83 4.32 2.55
C ASN A 78 -5.47 3.38 3.56
N GLY A 79 -5.21 3.60 4.85
CA GLY A 79 -5.45 2.67 5.96
C GLY A 79 -6.87 2.14 6.18
N ASP A 80 -7.76 2.28 5.20
CA ASP A 80 -9.12 1.78 5.16
C ASP A 80 -9.27 0.45 4.40
N TYR A 81 -8.21 -0.12 3.80
CA TYR A 81 -8.26 -1.45 3.19
C TYR A 81 -8.30 -2.57 4.26
N ARG A 82 -9.44 -2.70 4.93
CA ARG A 82 -9.65 -3.63 6.05
C ARG A 82 -10.47 -4.86 5.61
N LEU A 83 -9.76 -5.90 5.20
CA LEU A 83 -10.38 -7.22 4.98
C LEU A 83 -10.92 -7.78 6.29
N LYS A 84 -12.20 -8.18 6.28
CA LYS A 84 -12.88 -8.87 7.38
C LYS A 84 -13.05 -10.34 7.02
N ILE A 85 -12.96 -11.23 8.00
CA ILE A 85 -13.34 -12.62 7.79
C ILE A 85 -14.86 -12.67 7.72
N ASN A 86 -15.41 -13.05 6.56
CA ASN A 86 -16.83 -13.27 6.40
C ASN A 86 -17.21 -14.68 6.85
N SER A 87 -16.46 -15.70 6.41
CA SER A 87 -16.72 -17.08 6.82
C SER A 87 -15.52 -18.00 6.64
N LEU A 88 -15.46 -19.04 7.49
CA LEU A 88 -14.57 -20.19 7.37
C LEU A 88 -15.44 -21.45 7.29
N HIS A 89 -15.29 -22.23 6.22
CA HIS A 89 -16.02 -23.48 6.04
C HIS A 89 -15.07 -24.67 5.92
N LEU A 90 -15.38 -25.73 6.66
CA LEU A 90 -14.62 -26.98 6.70
C LEU A 90 -15.51 -28.11 6.21
N GLU A 91 -15.14 -28.72 5.08
CA GLU A 91 -15.81 -29.89 4.54
C GLU A 91 -14.93 -31.12 4.78
N ASN A 92 -15.35 -31.98 5.71
CA ASN A 92 -14.66 -33.24 5.98
C ASN A 92 -15.10 -34.31 5.00
N ARG A 93 -14.13 -34.97 4.36
CA ARG A 93 -14.31 -36.20 3.58
C ARG A 93 -13.56 -37.34 4.27
N SER A 94 -13.68 -38.55 3.71
CA SER A 94 -13.17 -39.78 4.34
C SER A 94 -11.69 -39.69 4.74
N SER A 95 -10.83 -39.17 3.85
CA SER A 95 -9.38 -39.03 4.06
C SER A 95 -8.85 -37.61 3.85
N THR A 96 -9.72 -36.68 3.44
CA THR A 96 -9.36 -35.31 3.10
C THR A 96 -10.25 -34.30 3.81
N VAL A 97 -9.78 -33.07 3.91
CA VAL A 97 -10.54 -31.92 4.38
C VAL A 97 -10.39 -30.79 3.36
N SER A 98 -11.50 -30.13 3.04
CA SER A 98 -11.51 -28.90 2.24
C SER A 98 -11.77 -27.71 3.15
N VAL A 99 -10.93 -26.69 3.05
CA VAL A 99 -11.01 -25.45 3.81
C VAL A 99 -11.33 -24.32 2.85
N LYS A 100 -12.51 -23.70 2.99
CA LYS A 100 -12.92 -22.52 2.25
C LYS A 100 -12.89 -21.30 3.16
N VAL A 101 -12.14 -20.28 2.77
CA VAL A 101 -12.07 -18.97 3.45
C VAL A 101 -12.76 -17.95 2.57
N VAL A 102 -13.61 -17.11 3.17
CA VAL A 102 -14.24 -15.96 2.52
C VAL A 102 -13.87 -14.71 3.30
N LEU A 103 -13.22 -13.77 2.64
CA LEU A 103 -12.89 -12.45 3.13
C LEU A 103 -13.82 -11.43 2.48
N GLN A 104 -14.11 -10.35 3.20
CA GLN A 104 -14.95 -9.25 2.73
C GLN A 104 -14.20 -7.93 2.83
N PHE A 105 -14.28 -7.13 1.78
CA PHE A 105 -13.91 -5.72 1.78
C PHE A 105 -15.05 -4.93 1.13
N ASP A 106 -15.63 -3.99 1.87
CA ASP A 106 -16.90 -3.33 1.53
C ASP A 106 -17.99 -4.32 1.11
N GLU A 107 -18.48 -4.24 -0.13
CA GLU A 107 -19.50 -5.13 -0.68
C GLU A 107 -18.89 -6.33 -1.45
N SER A 108 -17.56 -6.37 -1.59
CA SER A 108 -16.87 -7.41 -2.35
C SER A 108 -16.49 -8.60 -1.48
N LEU A 109 -16.75 -9.81 -2.00
CA LEU A 109 -16.36 -11.08 -1.38
C LEU A 109 -15.22 -11.73 -2.14
N PHE A 110 -14.20 -12.17 -1.40
CA PHE A 110 -13.01 -12.83 -1.93
C PHE A 110 -12.89 -14.20 -1.28
N GLU A 111 -13.01 -15.24 -2.08
CA GLU A 111 -12.99 -16.62 -1.58
C GLU A 111 -11.87 -17.46 -2.15
N ALA A 112 -11.34 -18.36 -1.33
CA ALA A 112 -10.41 -19.38 -1.78
C ALA A 112 -10.60 -20.67 -0.99
N THR A 113 -10.31 -21.78 -1.68
CA THR A 113 -10.50 -23.12 -1.14
C THR A 113 -9.23 -23.93 -1.31
N GLU A 114 -8.83 -24.63 -0.26
CA GLU A 114 -7.71 -25.57 -0.26
C GLU A 114 -8.14 -26.93 0.25
N THR A 115 -7.67 -28.00 -0.39
CA THR A 115 -8.00 -29.37 -0.02
C THR A 115 -6.73 -30.18 0.21
N GLY A 116 -6.72 -31.01 1.24
CA GLY A 116 -5.60 -31.91 1.52
C GLY A 116 -5.96 -33.01 2.50
N LEU A 117 -4.96 -33.80 2.88
CA LEU A 117 -5.12 -34.89 3.86
C LEU A 117 -5.68 -34.37 5.19
N LYS A 118 -6.58 -35.15 5.80
CA LYS A 118 -7.20 -34.83 7.07
C LYS A 118 -6.26 -35.15 8.24
N THR A 119 -5.38 -34.21 8.57
CA THR A 119 -4.55 -34.25 9.80
C THR A 119 -4.53 -32.86 10.44
N ASP A 120 -4.37 -32.77 11.76
CA ASP A 120 -4.40 -31.49 12.48
C ASP A 120 -3.36 -30.49 11.96
N ARG A 121 -2.14 -30.98 11.70
CA ARG A 121 -1.05 -30.16 11.11
C ARG A 121 -1.40 -29.65 9.73
N ASN A 122 -2.09 -30.47 8.92
CA ASN A 122 -2.44 -30.08 7.56
C ASN A 122 -3.67 -29.15 7.55
N LEU A 123 -4.60 -29.28 8.49
CA LEU A 123 -5.74 -28.39 8.64
C LEU A 123 -5.29 -26.93 8.85
N MET A 124 -4.30 -26.68 9.72
CA MET A 124 -3.74 -25.33 9.89
C MET A 124 -3.11 -24.82 8.59
N ARG A 125 -2.32 -25.65 7.90
CA ARG A 125 -1.68 -25.29 6.63
C ARG A 125 -2.69 -24.95 5.54
N LEU A 126 -3.74 -25.75 5.40
CA LEU A 126 -4.82 -25.52 4.43
C LEU A 126 -5.57 -24.24 4.76
N SER A 127 -5.83 -23.96 6.04
CA SER A 127 -6.44 -22.71 6.50
C SER A 127 -5.59 -21.49 6.16
N SER A 128 -4.27 -21.54 6.42
CA SER A 128 -3.35 -20.47 6.06
C SER A 128 -3.26 -20.26 4.55
N ARG A 129 -3.15 -21.33 3.77
CA ARG A 129 -3.07 -21.24 2.29
C ARG A 129 -4.36 -20.72 1.67
N ALA A 130 -5.52 -21.19 2.14
CA ALA A 130 -6.81 -20.68 1.69
C ALA A 130 -6.96 -19.19 2.06
N THR A 131 -6.54 -18.79 3.26
CA THR A 131 -6.56 -17.37 3.67
C THR A 131 -5.67 -16.52 2.77
N LEU A 132 -4.42 -16.96 2.53
CA LEU A 132 -3.49 -16.24 1.67
C LEU A 132 -4.04 -16.09 0.25
N LYS A 133 -4.57 -17.15 -0.34
CA LYS A 133 -5.19 -17.09 -1.67
C LYS A 133 -6.40 -16.16 -1.75
N ALA A 134 -7.17 -16.03 -0.66
CA ALA A 134 -8.27 -15.07 -0.60
C ALA A 134 -7.73 -13.62 -0.53
N VAL A 135 -6.65 -13.38 0.21
CA VAL A 135 -5.96 -12.08 0.27
C VAL A 135 -5.32 -11.73 -1.09
N GLU A 136 -4.68 -12.69 -1.76
CA GLU A 136 -4.15 -12.55 -3.13
C GLU A 136 -5.21 -12.05 -4.10
N LYS A 137 -6.39 -12.70 -4.09
CA LYS A 137 -7.53 -12.29 -4.91
C LYS A 137 -8.03 -10.89 -4.56
N ALA A 138 -8.07 -10.55 -3.28
CA ALA A 138 -8.48 -9.22 -2.83
C ALA A 138 -7.51 -8.14 -3.32
N LEU A 139 -6.21 -8.43 -3.25
CA LEU A 139 -5.15 -7.49 -3.61
C LEU A 139 -4.74 -7.54 -5.10
N GLY A 140 -5.28 -8.45 -5.91
CA GLY A 140 -4.89 -8.59 -7.32
C GLY A 140 -3.43 -9.03 -7.55
N PHE A 141 -2.78 -9.65 -6.55
CA PHE A 141 -1.40 -10.17 -6.63
C PHE A 141 -1.36 -11.68 -6.42
N ALA A 142 -0.30 -12.33 -6.93
CA ALA A 142 0.05 -13.70 -6.57
C ALA A 142 1.23 -13.68 -5.59
N PHE A 143 1.03 -14.10 -4.33
CA PHE A 143 2.12 -14.28 -3.37
C PHE A 143 2.71 -15.69 -3.54
N TYR A 144 3.86 -15.79 -4.19
CA TYR A 144 4.61 -17.03 -4.22
C TYR A 144 5.32 -17.24 -2.86
N ILE A 145 4.75 -18.10 -2.01
CA ILE A 145 5.43 -18.60 -0.81
C ILE A 145 5.87 -20.06 -1.09
N PHE A 146 7.18 -20.29 -1.03
CA PHE A 146 7.83 -21.60 -1.19
C PHE A 146 7.70 -22.47 0.07
#